data_AF-A0A378NRD7-F1
#
_entry.id   AF-A0A378NRD7-F1
#
_cell.length_a   1.000
_cell.length_b   1.000
_cell.length_c   1.000
_cell.angle_alpha   90.00
_cell.angle_beta   90.00
_cell.angle_gamma   90.00
#
_symmetry.space_group_name_H-M   'P 1'
#
loop_
_entity.id
_entity.type
_entity.pdbx_description
1 polymer ?
#
loop_
_entity_poly.entity_id
_entity_poly.type
_entity_poly.pdbx_seq_one_letter_code
_entity_poly.pdbx_strand_id
1 'polypeptide(L)'
;MFWYFPHLTAVDDFKSYEEKVKFYISKHTDNNLIYSIVNLQAYEESDVLMFKDELLGFAKTQEEYETLFYSDKEIVHFIRRNIEINPSAIQEFLDNQKSKGRTDAQLAYIKELIIFINKNGKFERKDLLKEELHFAGLFDNLQIVSLLTDLESVL
;
A
#
# COMPACT_ATOMS: atom_id res chain seq x y z
N MET A 1 -40.26 -20.96 -25.67
CA MET A 1 -40.05 -21.28 -24.25
C MET A 1 -38.96 -20.34 -23.76
N PHE A 2 -39.35 -19.23 -23.13
CA PHE A 2 -38.40 -18.27 -22.55
C PHE A 2 -38.11 -18.71 -21.13
N TRP A 3 -36.85 -19.02 -20.84
CA TRP A 3 -36.40 -19.30 -19.48
C TRP A 3 -36.19 -17.97 -18.78
N TYR A 4 -37.02 -17.70 -17.78
CA TYR A 4 -36.81 -16.61 -16.84
C TYR A 4 -35.71 -17.05 -15.87
N PHE A 5 -34.51 -16.52 -16.03
CA PHE A 5 -33.50 -16.60 -14.98
C PHE A 5 -33.84 -15.52 -13.95
N PRO A 6 -34.19 -15.88 -12.71
CA PRO A 6 -34.32 -14.87 -11.67
C PRO A 6 -32.93 -14.27 -11.46
N HIS A 7 -32.78 -12.98 -11.75
CA HIS A 7 -31.68 -12.19 -11.19
C HIS A 7 -31.90 -12.15 -9.68
N LEU A 8 -31.41 -13.17 -8.98
CA LEU A 8 -31.04 -13.05 -7.58
C LEU A 8 -29.92 -12.02 -7.58
N THR A 9 -30.29 -10.74 -7.45
CA THR A 9 -29.34 -9.70 -7.13
C THR A 9 -28.71 -10.12 -5.81
N ALA A 10 -27.50 -10.65 -5.87
CA ALA A 10 -26.76 -10.95 -4.66
C ALA A 10 -26.58 -9.63 -3.91
N VAL A 11 -26.50 -9.64 -2.59
CA VAL A 11 -26.19 -8.42 -1.80
C VAL A 11 -24.92 -7.73 -2.31
N ASP A 12 -24.04 -8.49 -2.96
CA ASP A 12 -22.81 -8.03 -3.63
C ASP A 12 -23.05 -7.17 -4.89
N ASP A 13 -24.21 -7.26 -5.54
CA ASP A 13 -24.55 -6.43 -6.70
C ASP A 13 -24.81 -4.96 -6.33
N PHE A 14 -25.10 -4.70 -5.06
CA PHE A 14 -25.35 -3.36 -4.50
C PHE A 14 -24.09 -2.67 -3.97
N LYS A 15 -22.98 -3.39 -3.80
CA LYS A 15 -21.72 -2.78 -3.39
C LYS A 15 -21.13 -1.98 -4.56
N SER A 16 -20.65 -0.79 -4.25
CA SER A 16 -19.80 -0.03 -5.16
C SER A 16 -18.54 -0.83 -5.50
N TYR A 17 -17.94 -0.53 -6.66
CA TYR A 17 -16.68 -1.13 -7.05
C TYR A 17 -15.60 -0.95 -5.96
N GLU A 18 -15.50 0.24 -5.37
CA GLU A 18 -14.58 0.53 -4.27
C GLU A 18 -14.79 -0.41 -3.06
N GLU A 19 -16.04 -0.65 -2.64
CA GLU A 19 -16.34 -1.55 -1.52
C GLU A 19 -15.97 -3.00 -1.82
N LYS A 20 -16.16 -3.45 -3.07
CA LYS A 20 -15.73 -4.80 -3.49
C LYS A 20 -14.22 -4.95 -3.39
N VAL A 21 -13.47 -3.96 -3.84
CA VAL A 21 -11.99 -3.98 -3.78
C VAL A 21 -11.49 -3.94 -2.34
N LYS A 22 -12.04 -3.06 -1.49
CA LYS A 22 -11.70 -3.02 -0.05
C LYS A 22 -12.00 -4.35 0.63
N PHE A 23 -13.16 -4.94 0.34
CA PHE A 23 -13.54 -6.24 0.88
C PHE A 23 -12.54 -7.32 0.45
N TYR A 24 -12.18 -7.38 -0.84
CA TYR A 24 -11.20 -8.32 -1.37
C TYR A 24 -9.84 -8.19 -0.65
N ILE A 25 -9.31 -6.96 -0.56
CA ILE A 25 -8.04 -6.68 0.13
C ILE A 25 -8.06 -7.19 1.58
N SER A 26 -9.16 -6.97 2.29
CA SER A 26 -9.30 -7.40 3.70
C SER A 26 -9.39 -8.92 3.88
N LYS A 27 -9.68 -9.68 2.83
CA LYS A 27 -9.88 -11.15 2.87
C LYS A 27 -8.73 -11.93 2.26
N HIS A 28 -7.94 -11.32 1.39
CA HIS A 28 -6.89 -11.98 0.62
C HIS A 28 -5.51 -11.45 0.99
N THR A 29 -5.19 -11.44 2.29
CA THR A 29 -3.87 -11.04 2.80
C THR A 29 -2.73 -12.00 2.36
N ASP A 30 -3.09 -13.15 1.81
CA ASP A 30 -2.22 -14.15 1.20
C ASP A 30 -1.94 -13.89 -0.29
N ASN A 31 -2.64 -12.95 -0.94
CA ASN A 31 -2.28 -12.50 -2.29
C ASN A 31 -0.88 -11.88 -2.27
N ASN A 32 -0.02 -12.24 -3.24
CA ASN A 32 1.39 -11.84 -3.27
C ASN A 32 1.62 -10.34 -3.12
N LEU A 33 0.86 -9.51 -3.84
CA LEU A 33 1.01 -8.06 -3.80
C LEU A 33 0.59 -7.52 -2.43
N ILE A 34 -0.57 -7.95 -1.93
CA ILE A 34 -1.08 -7.53 -0.61
C ILE A 34 -0.09 -7.95 0.48
N TYR A 35 0.35 -9.21 0.45
CA TYR A 35 1.31 -9.77 1.39
C TYR A 35 2.59 -8.94 1.41
N SER A 36 3.16 -8.62 0.25
CA SER A 36 4.40 -7.86 0.15
C SER A 36 4.24 -6.45 0.74
N ILE A 37 3.15 -5.75 0.39
CA ILE A 37 2.85 -4.41 0.91
C ILE A 37 2.67 -4.43 2.44
N VAL A 38 1.90 -5.37 2.97
CA VAL A 38 1.61 -5.50 4.41
C VAL A 38 2.86 -5.85 5.19
N ASN A 39 3.80 -6.59 4.59
CA ASN A 39 5.01 -7.04 5.25
C ASN A 39 6.25 -6.18 4.93
N LEU A 40 6.08 -5.00 4.33
CA LEU A 40 7.20 -4.12 3.94
C LEU A 40 8.27 -4.89 3.15
N GLN A 41 7.82 -5.59 2.11
CA GLN A 41 8.67 -6.32 1.17
C GLN A 41 8.51 -5.73 -0.23
N ALA A 42 9.58 -5.81 -1.02
CA ALA A 42 9.51 -5.53 -2.44
C ALA A 42 8.48 -6.46 -3.10
N TYR A 43 7.75 -5.91 -4.07
CA TYR A 43 6.83 -6.66 -4.93
C TYR A 43 7.29 -6.56 -6.38
N GLU A 44 6.94 -7.56 -7.18
CA GLU A 44 7.26 -7.58 -8.59
C GLU A 44 6.16 -6.87 -9.40
N GLU A 45 6.51 -6.28 -10.55
CA GLU A 45 5.52 -5.69 -11.45
C GLU A 45 4.47 -6.71 -11.90
N SER A 46 4.86 -8.00 -12.00
CA SER A 46 3.94 -9.09 -12.32
C SER A 46 2.86 -9.28 -11.26
N ASP A 47 3.16 -9.09 -9.97
CA ASP A 47 2.15 -9.20 -8.91
C ASP A 47 1.12 -8.08 -9.03
N VAL A 48 1.53 -6.88 -9.47
CA VAL A 48 0.63 -5.76 -9.75
C VAL A 48 -0.29 -6.06 -10.92
N LEU A 49 0.25 -6.63 -12.00
CA LEU A 49 -0.55 -7.01 -13.17
C LEU A 49 -1.54 -8.14 -12.87
N MET A 50 -1.12 -9.15 -12.09
CA MET A 50 -2.03 -10.21 -11.66
C MET A 50 -3.17 -9.67 -10.80
N PHE A 51 -2.85 -8.80 -9.84
CA PHE A 51 -3.88 -8.17 -9.01
C PHE A 51 -4.83 -7.30 -9.85
N LYS A 52 -4.29 -6.56 -10.82
CA LYS A 52 -5.09 -5.76 -11.77
C LYS A 52 -6.10 -6.60 -12.54
N ASP A 53 -5.71 -7.78 -13.01
CA ASP A 53 -6.62 -8.69 -13.72
C ASP A 53 -7.76 -9.17 -12.81
N GLU A 54 -7.47 -9.44 -11.53
CA GLU A 54 -8.49 -9.75 -10.52
C GLU A 54 -9.46 -8.57 -10.31
N LEU A 55 -8.92 -7.35 -10.19
CA LEU A 55 -9.71 -6.13 -10.02
C LEU A 55 -10.66 -5.86 -11.20
N LEU A 56 -10.21 -6.07 -12.43
CA LEU A 56 -11.04 -5.93 -13.63
C LEU A 56 -12.24 -6.88 -13.60
N GLY A 57 -12.12 -8.04 -12.96
CA GLY A 57 -13.23 -8.97 -12.74
C GLY A 57 -14.33 -8.46 -11.81
N PHE A 58 -14.04 -7.47 -10.95
CA PHE A 58 -15.04 -6.87 -10.05
C PHE A 58 -15.78 -5.69 -10.67
N ALA A 59 -15.19 -5.05 -11.68
CA ALA A 59 -15.75 -3.88 -12.36
C ALA A 59 -16.86 -4.30 -13.33
N LYS A 60 -17.98 -3.57 -13.34
CA LYS A 60 -19.05 -3.76 -14.33
C LYS A 60 -18.72 -3.07 -15.65
N THR A 61 -17.93 -2.00 -15.59
CA THR A 61 -17.48 -1.22 -16.74
C THR A 61 -16.01 -0.83 -16.58
N GLN A 62 -15.36 -0.51 -17.70
CA GLN A 62 -14.00 0.03 -17.68
C GLN A 62 -13.92 1.37 -16.91
N GLU A 63 -14.97 2.20 -17.01
CA GLU A 63 -15.05 3.49 -16.29
C GLU A 63 -15.05 3.32 -14.77
N GLU A 64 -15.75 2.31 -14.23
CA GLU A 64 -15.72 2.00 -12.79
C GLU A 64 -14.30 1.68 -12.30
N TYR A 65 -13.55 0.90 -13.09
CA TYR A 65 -12.16 0.59 -12.82
C TYR A 65 -11.28 1.85 -12.89
N GLU A 66 -11.34 2.60 -13.99
CA GLU A 66 -10.46 3.75 -14.25
C GLU A 66 -10.71 4.92 -13.30
N THR A 67 -11.93 5.04 -12.76
CA THR A 67 -12.26 6.03 -11.72
C THR A 67 -11.42 5.84 -10.46
N LEU A 68 -11.11 4.59 -10.09
CA LEU A 68 -10.24 4.27 -8.96
C LEU A 68 -8.78 4.10 -9.37
N PHE A 69 -8.53 3.53 -10.54
CA PHE A 69 -7.22 3.05 -10.97
C PHE A 69 -6.87 3.52 -12.37
N TYR A 70 -6.51 4.80 -12.49
CA TYR A 70 -6.01 5.37 -13.75
C TYR A 70 -4.56 4.97 -14.07
N SER A 71 -3.85 4.35 -13.12
CA SER A 71 -2.50 3.79 -13.31
C SER A 71 -2.24 2.66 -12.32
N ASP A 72 -1.29 1.78 -12.65
CA ASP A 72 -0.94 0.63 -11.81
C ASP A 72 -0.40 1.06 -10.42
N LYS A 73 0.21 2.25 -10.32
CA LYS A 73 0.63 2.82 -9.02
C LYS A 73 -0.54 3.08 -8.08
N GLU A 74 -1.71 3.47 -8.61
CA GLU A 74 -2.88 3.71 -7.76
C GLU A 74 -3.42 2.43 -7.12
N ILE A 75 -3.17 1.26 -7.70
CA ILE A 75 -3.48 -0.04 -7.08
C ILE A 75 -2.68 -0.19 -5.78
N VAL A 76 -1.36 0.00 -5.86
CA VAL A 76 -0.47 -0.07 -4.70
C VAL A 76 -0.85 0.96 -3.64
N HIS A 77 -1.09 2.21 -4.06
CA HIS A 77 -1.52 3.28 -3.15
C HIS A 77 -2.86 2.97 -2.48
N PHE A 78 -3.78 2.32 -3.20
CA PHE A 78 -5.08 1.94 -2.67
C PHE A 78 -4.96 0.82 -1.65
N ILE A 79 -4.15 -0.21 -1.91
CA ILE A 79 -3.91 -1.29 -0.94
C ILE A 79 -3.37 -0.70 0.36
N ARG A 80 -2.30 0.10 0.31
CA ARG A 80 -1.70 0.76 1.48
C ARG A 80 -2.69 1.52 2.35
N ARG A 81 -3.57 2.31 1.71
CA ARG A 81 -4.57 3.12 2.43
C ARG A 81 -5.65 2.29 3.11
N ASN A 82 -5.89 1.07 2.64
CA ASN A 82 -7.02 0.25 3.04
C ASN A 82 -6.63 -1.02 3.82
N ILE A 83 -5.34 -1.19 4.13
CA ILE A 83 -4.86 -2.29 4.96
C ILE A 83 -3.82 -1.81 5.97
N GLU A 84 -3.84 -2.39 7.16
CA GLU A 84 -2.84 -2.12 8.18
C GLU A 84 -1.56 -2.90 7.86
N ILE A 85 -0.40 -2.23 7.98
CA ILE A 85 0.91 -2.88 7.90
C ILE A 85 1.05 -3.85 9.08
N ASN A 86 1.65 -5.01 8.83
CA ASN A 86 2.00 -5.97 9.86
C ASN A 86 2.93 -5.30 10.90
N PRO A 87 2.54 -5.21 12.19
CA PRO A 87 3.38 -4.60 13.21
C PRO A 87 4.77 -5.26 13.33
N SER A 88 4.87 -6.54 13.03
CA SER A 88 6.14 -7.28 13.04
C SER A 88 7.07 -6.82 11.91
N ALA A 89 6.54 -6.50 10.74
CA ALA A 89 7.32 -5.95 9.63
C ALA A 89 7.84 -4.54 9.94
N ILE A 90 7.03 -3.71 10.60
CA ILE A 90 7.50 -2.41 11.11
C ILE A 90 8.65 -2.63 12.10
N GLN A 91 8.50 -3.58 13.02
CA GLN A 91 9.56 -3.86 14.00
C GLN A 91 10.85 -4.34 13.34
N GLU A 92 10.76 -5.25 12.36
CA GLU A 92 11.92 -5.72 11.59
C GLU A 92 12.62 -4.59 10.84
N PHE A 93 11.85 -3.70 10.20
CA PHE A 93 12.41 -2.50 9.57
C PHE A 93 13.13 -1.63 10.59
N LEU A 94 12.53 -1.40 11.76
CA LEU A 94 13.14 -0.61 12.84
C LEU A 94 14.40 -1.27 13.41
N ASP A 95 14.44 -2.61 13.51
CA ASP A 95 15.62 -3.34 13.98
C ASP A 95 16.78 -3.23 12.97
N ASN A 96 16.48 -3.30 11.67
CA ASN A 96 17.44 -3.03 10.60
C ASN A 96 17.94 -1.58 10.61
N GLN A 97 17.08 -0.63 10.98
CA GLN A 97 17.50 0.76 11.17
C GLN A 97 18.38 0.89 12.42
N LYS A 98 18.03 0.22 13.52
CA LYS A 98 18.83 0.22 14.76
C LYS A 98 20.23 -0.34 14.53
N SER A 99 20.38 -1.40 13.73
CA SER A 99 21.69 -1.96 13.39
C SER A 99 22.57 -1.01 12.56
N LYS A 100 21.98 0.00 11.92
CA LYS A 100 22.69 1.11 11.22
C LYS A 100 23.08 2.26 12.17
N GLY A 101 22.93 2.09 13.48
CA GLY A 101 23.32 3.07 14.49
C GLY A 101 22.28 4.15 14.76
N ARG A 102 21.00 3.90 14.42
CA ARG A 102 19.91 4.85 14.67
C ARG A 102 19.61 4.96 16.17
N THR A 103 19.35 6.19 16.62
CA THR A 103 18.94 6.44 18.01
C THR A 103 17.45 6.12 18.22
N ASP A 104 17.02 5.94 19.47
CA ASP A 104 15.61 5.68 19.78
C ASP A 104 14.68 6.80 19.28
N ALA A 105 15.12 8.06 19.29
CA ALA A 105 14.37 9.18 18.73
C ALA A 105 14.22 9.08 17.21
N GLN A 106 15.28 8.66 16.51
CA GLN A 106 15.22 8.41 15.07
C GLN A 106 14.30 7.23 14.74
N LEU A 107 14.34 6.15 15.52
CA LEU A 107 13.46 4.99 15.35
C LEU A 107 11.99 5.35 15.55
N ALA A 108 11.68 6.15 16.57
CA ALA A 108 10.32 6.67 16.79
C ALA A 108 9.84 7.51 15.59
N TYR A 109 10.69 8.39 15.07
CA TYR A 109 10.38 9.17 13.86
C TYR A 109 10.13 8.27 12.63
N ILE A 110 11.01 7.28 12.40
CA ILE A 110 10.89 6.34 11.28
C ILE A 110 9.56 5.58 11.35
N LYS A 111 9.15 5.14 12.54
CA LYS A 111 7.86 4.45 12.74
C LYS A 111 6.69 5.34 12.32
N GLU A 112 6.67 6.58 12.80
CA GLU A 112 5.61 7.53 12.44
C GLU A 112 5.62 7.86 10.95
N LEU A 113 6.80 7.95 10.34
CA LEU A 113 6.95 8.16 8.90
C LEU A 113 6.35 6.99 8.09
N ILE A 114 6.63 5.74 8.46
CA ILE A 114 6.04 4.56 7.80
C ILE A 114 4.51 4.59 7.91
N ILE A 115 3.98 4.87 9.11
CA ILE A 115 2.53 4.98 9.34
C ILE A 115 1.92 6.10 8.48
N PHE A 116 2.58 7.25 8.42
CA PHE A 116 2.16 8.38 7.60
C PHE A 116 2.14 8.04 6.12
N ILE A 117 3.19 7.41 5.60
CA ILE A 117 3.25 6.98 4.20
C ILE A 117 2.12 6.01 3.88
N ASN A 118 1.87 5.02 4.75
CA ASN A 118 0.80 4.04 4.55
C ASN A 118 -0.58 4.69 4.48
N LYS A 119 -0.87 5.62 5.40
CA LYS A 119 -2.15 6.35 5.44
C LYS A 119 -2.37 7.26 4.23
N ASN A 120 -1.30 7.86 3.69
CA ASN A 120 -1.40 8.66 2.47
C ASN A 120 -1.44 7.79 1.20
N GLY A 121 -0.94 6.55 1.27
CA GLY A 121 -0.83 5.61 0.16
C GLY A 121 0.28 5.95 -0.81
N LYS A 122 0.65 7.23 -0.94
CA LYS A 122 1.67 7.74 -1.87
C LYS A 122 3.01 7.90 -1.17
N PHE A 123 4.07 7.53 -1.88
CA PHE A 123 5.45 7.68 -1.45
C PHE A 123 6.29 8.19 -2.62
N GLU A 124 6.76 9.43 -2.53
CA GLU A 124 7.78 9.93 -3.45
C GLU A 124 8.88 10.63 -2.66
N ARG A 125 10.14 10.32 -3.00
CA ARG A 125 11.32 10.91 -2.36
C ARG A 125 11.24 12.44 -2.24
N LYS A 126 10.76 13.11 -3.29
CA LYS A 126 10.64 14.57 -3.32
C LYS A 126 9.66 15.11 -2.28
N ASP A 127 8.64 14.34 -1.92
CA ASP A 127 7.65 14.74 -0.92
C ASP A 127 8.23 14.63 0.49
N LEU A 128 9.17 13.71 0.70
CA LEU A 128 9.84 13.51 1.99
C LEU A 128 10.98 14.50 2.28
N LEU A 129 11.54 15.10 1.24
CA LEU A 129 12.60 16.11 1.35
C LEU A 129 12.07 17.53 1.55
N LYS A 130 10.75 17.71 1.69
CA LYS A 130 10.15 19.02 1.99
C LYS A 130 10.57 19.49 3.39
N GLU A 131 10.73 20.80 3.54
CA GLU A 131 11.09 21.44 4.82
C GLU A 131 10.10 21.12 5.94
N GLU A 132 8.84 20.83 5.62
CA GLU A 132 7.81 20.45 6.60
C GLU A 132 8.12 19.14 7.32
N LEU A 133 8.80 18.21 6.65
CA LEU A 133 9.24 16.95 7.25
C LEU A 133 10.60 17.14 7.91
N HIS A 134 11.57 17.77 7.21
CA HIS A 134 12.96 18.08 7.59
C HIS A 134 13.62 17.10 8.58
N PHE A 135 13.20 15.83 8.54
CA PHE A 135 13.52 14.77 9.47
C PHE A 135 13.62 15.20 10.94
N ALA A 136 12.80 16.19 11.34
CA ALA A 136 12.86 16.89 12.64
C ALA A 136 14.26 17.38 13.09
N GLY A 137 15.21 17.55 12.17
CA GLY A 137 16.62 17.82 12.49
C GLY A 137 17.33 16.66 13.21
N LEU A 138 16.72 15.48 13.26
CA LEU A 138 17.23 14.29 13.94
C LEU A 138 18.24 13.50 13.09
N PHE A 139 18.30 13.77 11.78
CA PHE A 139 19.09 13.01 10.82
C PHE A 139 20.05 13.93 10.07
N ASP A 140 21.28 13.47 9.85
CA ASP A 140 22.18 14.11 8.89
C ASP A 140 21.86 13.70 7.44
N ASN A 141 22.51 14.33 6.47
CA ASN A 141 22.24 14.08 5.05
C ASN A 141 22.50 12.63 4.61
N LEU A 142 23.56 11.98 5.12
CA LEU A 142 23.87 10.59 4.78
C LEU A 142 22.83 9.65 5.37
N GLN A 143 22.43 9.96 6.59
CA GLN A 143 21.37 9.30 7.32
C GLN A 143 20.01 9.41 6.62
N ILE A 144 19.66 10.58 6.09
CA ILE A 144 18.44 10.78 5.29
C ILE A 144 18.49 9.94 4.02
N VAL A 145 19.59 10.03 3.25
CA VAL A 145 19.74 9.27 2.00
C VAL A 145 19.63 7.76 2.25
N SER A 146 20.32 7.25 3.27
CA SER A 146 20.24 5.84 3.64
C SER A 146 18.82 5.41 3.99
N LEU A 147 18.09 6.20 4.80
CA LEU A 147 16.72 5.87 5.18
C LEU A 147 15.78 5.86 3.97
N LEU A 148 15.92 6.84 3.07
CA LEU A 148 15.10 6.93 1.86
C LEU A 148 15.34 5.75 0.92
N THR A 149 16.60 5.32 0.74
CA THR A 149 16.93 4.11 -0.02
C THR A 149 16.31 2.86 0.59
N ASP A 150 16.33 2.73 1.92
CA ASP A 150 15.72 1.59 2.59
C ASP A 150 14.20 1.59 2.42
N LEU A 151 13.56 2.75 2.58
CA LEU A 151 12.12 2.89 2.37
C LEU A 151 11.73 2.55 0.93
N GLU A 152 12.46 3.04 -0.08
CA GLU A 152 12.22 2.72 -1.50
C GLU A 152 12.42 1.24 -1.84
N SER A 153 13.23 0.52 -1.08
CA SER A 153 13.42 -0.92 -1.30
C SER A 153 12.23 -1.76 -0.86
N VAL A 154 11.32 -1.19 -0.06
CA VAL A 154 10.17 -1.88 0.53
C VAL A 154 8.83 -1.18 0.30
N LEU A 155 8.85 0.05 -0.24
CA LEU A 155 7.69 0.90 -0.51
C LEU A 155 7.61 1.36 -1.98
#